data_AF-A0AAU0RI78-F1
#
_entry.id   AF-A0AAU0RI78-F1
#
_cell.length_a   1.000
_cell.length_b   1.000
_cell.length_c   1.000
_cell.angle_alpha   90.00
_cell.angle_beta   90.00
_cell.angle_gamma   90.00
#
_symmetry.space_group_name_H-M   'P 1'
#
loop_
_entity.id
_entity.type
_entity.pdbx_description
1 polymer ?
#
loop_
_entity_poly.entity_id
_entity_poly.type
_entity_poly.pdbx_seq_one_letter_code
_entity_poly.pdbx_strand_id
1 'polypeptide(L)'
;MENQVHTFQLKPDWQLISAISKLDRFDASWTAIEKRERQNLKQLKSIATVRSVGASTRIEGSRMSDDEVKVLIDKLSVSKLEDRDSQEVAGYFNALDIISDSYEEMRVTESTIKSLHNILMKHSHKDEWHKGNYKQHSNAVEATIVCNSLAKTAVNQFLQAIVTLHDAISEV
;
A
#
# COMPACT_ATOMS: atom_id res chain seq x y z
N MET A 1 27.96 10.37 -15.50
CA MET A 1 26.72 11.03 -15.06
C MET A 1 26.93 11.50 -13.63
N GLU A 2 26.94 12.81 -13.40
CA GLU A 2 26.95 13.34 -12.03
C GLU A 2 25.61 13.00 -11.37
N ASN A 3 25.66 12.37 -10.19
CA ASN A 3 24.47 12.13 -9.38
C ASN A 3 23.96 13.49 -8.86
N GLN A 4 22.96 14.07 -9.54
CA GLN A 4 22.20 15.18 -8.99
C GLN A 4 21.37 14.68 -7.82
N VAL A 5 21.86 14.93 -6.60
CA VAL A 5 21.08 14.74 -5.39
C VAL A 5 20.10 15.91 -5.27
N HIS A 6 18.85 15.68 -5.67
CA HIS A 6 17.78 16.64 -5.47
C HIS A 6 17.49 16.76 -3.97
N THR A 7 17.96 17.85 -3.35
CA THR A 7 17.64 18.14 -1.96
C THR A 7 16.23 18.71 -1.90
N PHE A 8 15.28 17.91 -1.41
CA PHE A 8 13.92 18.37 -1.16
C PHE A 8 13.91 19.33 0.05
N GLN A 9 13.51 20.58 -0.18
CA GLN A 9 13.33 21.56 0.90
C GLN A 9 11.85 21.69 1.24
N LEU A 10 11.45 21.12 2.38
CA LEU A 10 10.10 21.28 2.92
C LEU A 10 9.99 22.60 3.69
N LYS A 11 9.08 23.49 3.28
CA LYS A 11 8.70 24.68 4.05
C LYS A 11 7.34 24.43 4.69
N PRO A 12 7.27 24.10 5.99
CA PRO A 12 6.00 23.81 6.64
C PRO A 12 5.15 25.08 6.71
N ASP A 13 3.89 24.96 6.28
CA ASP A 13 2.88 25.99 6.46
C ASP A 13 1.94 25.63 7.62
N TRP A 14 1.07 26.57 7.98
CA TRP A 14 0.11 26.36 9.07
C TRP A 14 -0.92 25.26 8.78
N GLN A 15 -1.19 24.94 7.51
CA GLN A 15 -2.11 23.87 7.16
C GLN A 15 -1.49 22.51 7.44
N LEU A 16 -0.23 22.32 7.05
CA LEU A 16 0.55 21.12 7.32
C LEU A 16 0.73 20.93 8.83
N ILE A 17 1.11 21.98 9.56
CA ILE A 17 1.26 21.91 11.01
C ILE A 17 -0.07 21.53 11.68
N SER A 18 -1.17 22.15 11.26
CA SER A 18 -2.51 21.82 11.78
C SER A 18 -2.90 20.36 11.50
N ALA A 19 -2.57 19.83 10.33
CA ALA A 19 -2.79 18.43 9.98
C ALA A 19 -1.97 17.49 10.87
N ILE A 20 -0.67 17.77 11.05
CA ILE A 20 0.21 16.99 11.95
C ILE A 20 -0.34 17.02 13.39
N SER A 21 -0.75 18.19 13.89
CA SER A 21 -1.32 18.29 15.24
C SER A 21 -2.65 17.54 15.41
N LYS A 22 -3.42 17.33 14.33
CA LYS A 22 -4.62 16.48 14.40
C LYS A 22 -4.25 15.01 14.50
N LEU A 23 -3.22 14.57 13.76
CA LEU A 23 -2.70 13.20 13.84
C LEU A 23 -2.14 12.90 15.24
N ASP A 24 -1.33 13.82 15.79
CA ASP A 24 -0.74 13.69 17.13
C ASP A 24 -1.81 13.55 18.24
N ARG A 25 -2.87 14.37 18.18
CA ARG A 25 -4.00 14.24 19.12
C ARG A 25 -4.77 12.93 18.95
N PHE A 26 -4.87 12.43 17.73
CA PHE A 26 -5.53 11.16 17.46
C PHE A 26 -4.72 9.99 18.03
N ASP A 27 -3.42 9.97 17.77
CA ASP A 27 -2.47 8.99 18.33
C ASP A 27 -2.55 8.93 19.86
N ALA A 28 -2.55 10.08 20.53
CA ALA A 28 -2.69 10.15 21.99
C ALA A 28 -4.00 9.52 22.53
N SER A 29 -5.06 9.45 21.71
CA SER A 29 -6.33 8.81 22.07
C SER A 29 -6.45 7.36 21.62
N TRP A 30 -5.52 6.88 20.79
CA TRP A 30 -5.59 5.59 20.10
C TRP A 30 -5.67 4.41 21.07
N THR A 31 -4.77 4.36 22.07
CA THR A 31 -4.73 3.28 23.06
C THR A 31 -6.06 3.09 23.81
N ALA A 32 -6.84 4.16 24.00
CA ALA A 32 -8.16 4.07 24.64
C ALA A 32 -9.23 3.51 23.69
N ILE A 33 -9.18 3.91 22.41
CA ILE A 33 -10.07 3.40 21.36
C ILE A 33 -9.82 1.92 21.14
N GLU A 34 -8.56 1.51 21.06
CA GLU A 34 -8.17 0.14 20.76
C GLU A 34 -8.64 -0.85 21.85
N LYS A 35 -8.46 -0.48 23.13
CA LYS A 35 -8.98 -1.24 24.26
C LYS A 35 -10.51 -1.39 24.22
N ARG A 36 -11.22 -0.35 23.79
CA ARG A 36 -12.69 -0.32 23.78
C ARG A 36 -13.29 -1.04 22.57
N GLU A 37 -12.69 -0.89 21.40
CA GLU A 37 -13.28 -1.22 20.09
C GLU A 37 -12.59 -2.38 19.37
N ARG A 38 -11.77 -3.18 20.07
CA ARG A 38 -10.94 -4.26 19.51
C ARG A 38 -11.64 -5.14 18.45
N GLN A 39 -12.90 -5.53 18.65
CA GLN A 39 -13.63 -6.36 17.67
C GLN A 39 -13.98 -5.59 16.39
N ASN A 40 -14.39 -4.33 16.54
CA ASN A 40 -14.69 -3.45 15.41
C ASN A 40 -13.41 -3.12 14.64
N LEU A 41 -12.27 -2.96 15.32
CA LEU A 41 -10.98 -2.74 14.68
C LEU A 41 -10.53 -3.89 13.79
N LYS A 42 -10.77 -5.15 14.19
CA LYS A 42 -10.47 -6.31 13.32
C LYS A 42 -11.27 -6.27 12.01
N GLN A 43 -12.55 -5.91 12.09
CA GLN A 43 -13.40 -5.77 10.91
C GLN A 43 -12.95 -4.59 10.04
N LEU A 44 -12.62 -3.45 10.66
CA LEU A 44 -12.12 -2.27 9.95
C LEU A 44 -10.78 -2.54 9.27
N LYS A 45 -9.86 -3.29 9.91
CA LYS A 45 -8.60 -3.74 9.30
C LYS A 45 -8.86 -4.56 8.04
N SER A 46 -9.75 -5.56 8.12
CA SER A 46 -10.13 -6.36 6.94
C SER A 46 -10.68 -5.51 5.80
N ILE A 47 -11.61 -4.58 6.09
CA ILE A 47 -12.19 -3.68 5.08
C ILE A 47 -11.13 -2.75 4.48
N ALA A 48 -10.26 -2.18 5.32
CA ALA A 48 -9.20 -1.28 4.90
C ALA A 48 -8.19 -2.00 4.00
N THR A 49 -7.81 -3.23 4.35
CA THR A 49 -6.92 -4.07 3.54
C THR A 49 -7.53 -4.35 2.16
N VAL A 50 -8.78 -4.81 2.09
CA VAL A 50 -9.48 -5.07 0.82
C VAL A 50 -9.50 -3.82 -0.06
N ARG A 51 -9.88 -2.67 0.52
CA ARG A 51 -9.95 -1.39 -0.20
C ARG A 51 -8.58 -0.90 -0.66
N SER A 52 -7.56 -1.05 0.18
CA SER A 52 -6.18 -0.65 -0.14
C SER A 52 -5.64 -1.45 -1.31
N VAL A 53 -5.77 -2.78 -1.25
CA VAL A 53 -5.34 -3.70 -2.31
C VAL A 53 -6.10 -3.41 -3.60
N GLY A 54 -7.44 -3.39 -3.54
CA GLY A 54 -8.28 -3.16 -4.72
C GLY A 54 -8.07 -1.79 -5.35
N ALA A 55 -7.94 -0.72 -4.57
CA ALA A 55 -7.71 0.62 -5.12
C ALA A 55 -6.34 0.72 -5.81
N SER A 56 -5.30 0.16 -5.18
CA SER A 56 -3.94 0.21 -5.72
C SER A 56 -3.84 -0.56 -7.03
N THR A 57 -4.39 -1.77 -7.10
CA THR A 57 -4.37 -2.56 -8.34
C THR A 57 -5.26 -1.96 -9.43
N ARG A 58 -6.36 -1.28 -9.09
CA ARG A 58 -7.20 -0.57 -10.08
C ARG A 58 -6.51 0.64 -10.69
N ILE A 59 -5.64 1.35 -9.96
CA ILE A 59 -4.82 2.43 -10.51
C ILE A 59 -3.88 1.88 -11.61
N GLU A 60 -3.41 0.64 -11.44
CA GLU A 60 -2.59 -0.09 -12.42
C GLU A 60 -3.41 -0.82 -13.50
N GLY A 61 -4.75 -0.71 -13.46
CA GLY A 61 -5.66 -1.20 -14.50
C GLY A 61 -6.35 -2.54 -14.21
N SER A 62 -6.27 -3.08 -12.99
CA SER A 62 -7.11 -4.20 -12.55
C SER A 62 -8.61 -3.84 -12.64
N ARG A 63 -9.46 -4.83 -12.91
CA ARG A 63 -10.92 -4.65 -12.99
C ARG A 63 -11.68 -5.25 -11.81
N MET A 64 -10.99 -5.84 -10.83
CA MET A 64 -11.63 -6.47 -9.69
C MET A 64 -12.34 -5.47 -8.78
N SER A 65 -13.57 -5.80 -8.40
CA SER A 65 -14.35 -5.11 -7.37
C SER A 65 -13.87 -5.46 -5.96
N ASP A 66 -14.24 -4.64 -4.96
CA ASP A 66 -13.85 -4.90 -3.56
C ASP A 66 -14.39 -6.24 -3.04
N ASP A 67 -15.57 -6.67 -3.48
CA ASP A 67 -16.14 -7.96 -3.10
C ASP A 67 -15.35 -9.13 -3.72
N GLU A 68 -14.94 -9.01 -4.98
CA GLU A 68 -14.07 -10.01 -5.64
C GLU A 68 -12.69 -10.06 -4.99
N VAL A 69 -12.10 -8.91 -4.66
CA VAL A 69 -10.83 -8.82 -3.93
C VAL A 69 -10.95 -9.49 -2.56
N LYS A 70 -12.04 -9.24 -1.83
CA LYS A 70 -12.29 -9.87 -0.54
C LYS A 70 -12.37 -11.40 -0.67
N VAL A 71 -13.19 -11.90 -1.59
CA VAL A 71 -13.35 -13.35 -1.81
C VAL A 71 -12.02 -14.00 -2.19
N LEU A 72 -11.21 -13.32 -3.00
CA LEU A 72 -9.88 -13.80 -3.38
C LEU A 72 -8.93 -13.87 -2.18
N ILE A 73 -8.86 -12.81 -1.38
CA ILE A 73 -8.00 -12.76 -0.18
C ILE A 73 -8.41 -13.86 0.81
N ASP A 74 -9.71 -14.00 1.08
CA ASP A 74 -10.24 -15.00 2.03
C ASP A 74 -9.94 -16.45 1.60
N LYS A 75 -9.74 -16.69 0.30
CA LYS A 75 -9.49 -18.03 -0.28
C LYS A 75 -8.08 -18.18 -0.83
N LEU A 76 -7.16 -17.27 -0.54
CA LEU A 76 -5.88 -17.17 -1.24
C LEU A 76 -5.02 -18.44 -1.13
N SER A 77 -5.08 -19.15 0.01
CA SER A 77 -4.31 -20.37 0.27
C SER A 77 -4.71 -21.57 -0.58
N VAL A 78 -5.91 -21.57 -1.14
CA VAL A 78 -6.48 -22.69 -1.92
C VAL A 78 -6.87 -22.30 -3.35
N SER A 79 -6.83 -21.00 -3.66
CA SER A 79 -7.21 -20.48 -4.97
C SER A 79 -6.09 -20.67 -5.98
N LYS A 80 -6.44 -21.15 -7.16
CA LYS A 80 -5.55 -21.11 -8.32
C LYS A 80 -5.70 -19.73 -8.98
N LEU A 81 -4.59 -19.01 -9.13
CA LEU A 81 -4.55 -17.66 -9.70
C LEU A 81 -4.37 -17.77 -11.22
N GLU A 82 -5.47 -17.72 -11.96
CA GLU A 82 -5.46 -17.95 -13.42
C GLU A 82 -5.35 -16.64 -14.22
N ASP A 83 -6.03 -15.58 -13.77
CA ASP A 83 -6.03 -14.30 -14.45
C ASP A 83 -4.98 -13.33 -13.86
N ARG A 84 -4.58 -12.35 -14.68
CA ARG A 84 -3.57 -11.36 -14.31
C ARG A 84 -4.01 -10.50 -13.12
N ASP A 85 -5.29 -10.12 -13.07
CA ASP A 85 -5.79 -9.20 -12.06
C ASP A 85 -5.76 -9.88 -10.67
N SER A 86 -6.13 -11.16 -10.58
CA SER A 86 -6.03 -11.94 -9.34
C SER A 86 -4.58 -12.19 -8.91
N GLN A 87 -3.66 -12.39 -9.85
CA GLN A 87 -2.22 -12.50 -9.58
C GLN A 87 -1.65 -11.19 -9.00
N GLU A 88 -2.03 -10.04 -9.57
CA GLU A 88 -1.62 -8.71 -9.10
C GLU A 88 -2.19 -8.42 -7.70
N VAL A 89 -3.47 -8.69 -7.47
CA VAL A 89 -4.13 -8.54 -6.16
C VAL A 89 -3.47 -9.43 -5.10
N ALA A 90 -3.22 -10.69 -5.42
CA ALA A 90 -2.53 -11.62 -4.53
C ALA A 90 -1.10 -11.16 -4.20
N GLY A 91 -0.35 -10.70 -5.20
CA GLY A 91 1.01 -10.19 -5.02
C GLY A 91 1.06 -8.97 -4.11
N TYR A 92 0.16 -8.01 -4.36
CA TYR A 92 0.04 -6.80 -3.55
C TYR A 92 -0.37 -7.12 -2.11
N PHE A 93 -1.39 -7.97 -1.91
CA PHE A 93 -1.81 -8.39 -0.58
C PHE A 93 -0.67 -9.05 0.19
N ASN A 94 0.07 -9.98 -0.41
CA ASN A 94 1.20 -10.65 0.28
C ASN A 94 2.31 -9.67 0.67
N ALA A 95 2.63 -8.69 -0.17
CA ALA A 95 3.62 -7.67 0.15
C ALA A 95 3.14 -6.77 1.29
N LEU A 96 1.87 -6.36 1.23
CA LEU A 96 1.22 -5.55 2.24
C LEU A 96 1.17 -6.25 3.60
N ASP A 97 0.84 -7.54 3.62
CA ASP A 97 0.76 -8.39 4.81
C ASP A 97 2.14 -8.50 5.50
N ILE A 98 3.20 -8.76 4.73
CA ILE A 98 4.58 -8.81 5.26
C ILE A 98 5.04 -7.46 5.81
N ILE A 99 4.73 -6.36 5.12
CA ILE A 99 5.03 -5.02 5.64
C ILE A 99 4.28 -4.81 6.95
N SER A 100 3.01 -5.20 7.01
CA SER A 100 2.16 -5.04 8.18
C SER A 100 2.68 -5.83 9.38
N ASP A 101 3.11 -7.06 9.16
CA ASP A 101 3.54 -7.93 10.26
C ASP A 101 4.96 -7.64 10.74
N SER A 102 5.80 -6.99 9.94
CA SER A 102 7.24 -6.84 10.23
C SER A 102 7.75 -5.39 10.16
N TYR A 103 6.87 -4.38 10.14
CA TYR A 103 7.26 -2.98 9.93
C TYR A 103 8.30 -2.46 10.94
N GLU A 104 8.23 -2.87 12.21
CA GLU A 104 9.13 -2.39 13.27
C GLU A 104 10.59 -2.81 13.04
N GLU A 105 10.78 -4.02 12.51
CA GLU A 105 12.10 -4.60 12.28
C GLU A 105 12.60 -4.36 10.84
N MET A 106 11.70 -3.97 9.93
CA MET A 106 11.99 -3.81 8.51
C MET A 106 12.79 -2.54 8.24
N ARG A 107 14.10 -2.69 8.07
CA ARG A 107 14.96 -1.60 7.61
C ARG A 107 14.71 -1.30 6.13
N VAL A 108 14.55 -0.02 5.79
CA VAL A 108 14.46 0.43 4.40
C VAL A 108 15.84 0.37 3.76
N THR A 109 16.12 -0.74 3.08
CA THR A 109 17.33 -0.97 2.31
C THR A 109 16.98 -1.37 0.89
N GLU A 110 17.93 -1.22 -0.04
CA GLU A 110 17.75 -1.71 -1.42
C GLU A 110 17.37 -3.20 -1.45
N SER A 111 18.00 -4.02 -0.61
CA SER A 111 17.70 -5.45 -0.51
C SER A 111 16.26 -5.70 -0.07
N THR A 112 15.78 -4.94 0.93
CA THR A 112 14.39 -5.02 1.41
C THR A 112 13.42 -4.67 0.29
N ILE A 113 13.67 -3.58 -0.44
CA ILE A 113 12.83 -3.13 -1.55
C ILE A 113 12.79 -4.19 -2.67
N LYS A 114 13.93 -4.77 -3.02
CA LYS A 114 14.02 -5.87 -4.00
C LYS A 114 13.27 -7.12 -3.54
N SER A 115 13.34 -7.45 -2.25
CA SER A 115 12.59 -8.56 -1.66
C SER A 115 11.08 -8.33 -1.76
N LEU A 116 10.61 -7.14 -1.38
CA LEU A 116 9.20 -6.77 -1.53
C LEU A 116 8.74 -6.78 -2.98
N HIS A 117 9.56 -6.30 -3.92
CA HIS A 117 9.29 -6.38 -5.35
C HIS A 117 9.17 -7.84 -5.84
N ASN A 118 10.02 -8.74 -5.33
CA ASN A 118 9.94 -10.17 -5.61
C ASN A 118 8.64 -10.80 -5.07
N ILE A 119 8.17 -10.38 -3.90
CA ILE A 119 6.88 -10.83 -3.36
C ILE A 119 5.72 -10.31 -4.21
N LEU A 120 5.75 -9.02 -4.57
CA LEU A 120 4.74 -8.37 -5.38
C LEU A 120 4.52 -9.09 -6.72
N MET A 121 5.61 -9.49 -7.38
CA MET A 121 5.59 -10.14 -8.69
C MET A 121 5.51 -11.68 -8.60
N LYS A 122 5.30 -12.26 -7.41
CA LYS A 122 5.36 -13.72 -7.19
C LYS A 122 4.49 -14.54 -8.13
N HIS A 123 3.33 -14.01 -8.49
CA HIS A 123 2.34 -14.71 -9.28
C HIS A 123 2.30 -14.24 -10.74
N SER A 124 3.05 -13.19 -11.12
CA SER A 124 3.09 -12.69 -12.50
C SER A 124 4.07 -13.49 -13.35
N HIS A 125 3.55 -14.28 -14.29
CA HIS A 125 4.37 -15.05 -15.22
C HIS A 125 5.09 -14.19 -16.27
N LYS A 126 4.56 -12.99 -16.58
CA LYS A 126 5.10 -12.10 -17.61
C LYS A 126 6.40 -11.42 -17.17
N ASP A 127 6.58 -11.28 -15.86
CA ASP A 127 7.62 -10.45 -15.26
C ASP A 127 8.68 -11.26 -14.50
N GLU A 128 8.71 -12.59 -14.65
CA GLU A 128 9.69 -13.46 -14.01
C GLU A 128 11.14 -13.03 -14.27
N TRP A 129 11.42 -12.52 -15.48
CA TRP A 129 12.78 -12.19 -15.93
C TRP A 129 13.42 -10.98 -15.22
N HIS A 130 12.62 -10.11 -14.58
CA HIS A 130 13.11 -8.92 -13.86
C HIS A 130 12.61 -8.81 -12.41
N LYS A 131 11.94 -9.85 -11.94
CA LYS A 131 11.48 -10.00 -10.57
C LYS A 131 12.60 -9.76 -9.55
N GLY A 132 12.33 -8.89 -8.57
CA GLY A 132 13.29 -8.54 -7.53
C GLY A 132 14.55 -7.78 -8.01
N ASN A 133 14.58 -7.35 -9.27
CA ASN A 133 15.68 -6.58 -9.83
C ASN A 133 15.18 -5.22 -10.34
N TYR A 134 16.14 -4.33 -10.61
CA TYR A 134 15.82 -3.11 -11.33
C TYR A 134 15.48 -3.42 -12.78
N LYS A 135 14.63 -2.57 -13.37
CA LYS A 135 14.38 -2.57 -14.80
C LYS A 135 15.69 -2.45 -15.58
N GLN A 136 15.84 -3.26 -16.62
CA GLN A 136 17.01 -3.22 -17.51
C GLN A 136 16.86 -2.19 -18.65
N HIS A 137 15.63 -1.78 -18.93
CA HIS A 137 15.31 -0.79 -19.95
C HIS A 137 14.74 0.48 -19.32
N SER A 138 14.96 1.61 -20.00
CA SER A 138 14.41 2.89 -19.57
C SER A 138 12.90 2.90 -19.76
N ASN A 139 12.16 3.33 -18.73
CA ASN A 139 10.72 3.55 -18.83
C ASN A 139 10.51 5.06 -18.74
N ALA A 140 10.10 5.68 -19.85
CA ALA A 140 9.58 7.03 -19.82
C ALA A 140 8.20 6.99 -19.17
N VAL A 141 8.02 7.74 -18.09
CA VAL A 141 6.74 7.90 -17.42
C VAL A 141 6.06 9.15 -17.96
N GLU A 142 4.89 8.97 -18.59
CA GLU A 142 3.98 10.08 -18.87
C GLU A 142 3.12 10.30 -17.62
N ALA A 143 3.33 11.43 -16.95
CA ALA A 143 2.44 11.87 -15.90
C ALA A 143 1.18 12.44 -16.56
N THR A 144 0.13 11.62 -16.69
CA THR A 144 -1.21 12.14 -16.98
C THR A 144 -1.70 12.83 -15.72
N ILE A 145 -1.40 14.12 -15.57
CA ILE A 145 -2.03 14.96 -14.56
C ILE A 145 -3.50 15.13 -14.97
N VAL A 146 -4.32 14.11 -14.70
CA VAL A 146 -5.77 14.28 -14.74
C VAL A 146 -6.08 15.18 -13.55
N CYS A 147 -6.28 16.47 -13.83
CA CYS A 147 -6.78 17.44 -12.87
C CYS A 147 -8.27 17.16 -12.60
N ASN A 148 -8.56 16.01 -12.01
CA ASN A 148 -9.84 15.71 -11.39
C ASN A 148 -9.57 15.50 -9.91
N SER A 149 -10.45 16.03 -9.07
CA SER A 149 -10.48 15.84 -7.62
C SER A 149 -10.27 14.37 -7.19
N LEU A 150 -10.62 13.42 -8.06
CA LEU A 150 -10.43 11.98 -7.92
C LEU A 150 -8.95 11.51 -7.84
N ALA A 151 -7.99 12.15 -8.52
CA ALA A 151 -6.57 11.75 -8.44
C ALA A 151 -5.93 12.18 -7.12
N LYS A 152 -6.35 13.36 -6.59
CA LYS A 152 -6.08 13.74 -5.21
C LYS A 152 -6.75 12.77 -4.24
N THR A 153 -7.95 12.28 -4.53
CA THR A 153 -8.61 11.24 -3.75
C THR A 153 -7.89 9.90 -3.82
N ALA A 154 -7.26 9.52 -4.93
CA ALA A 154 -6.56 8.24 -5.09
C ALA A 154 -5.18 8.24 -4.40
N VAL A 155 -4.41 9.32 -4.53
CA VAL A 155 -3.16 9.50 -3.77
C VAL A 155 -3.45 9.75 -2.30
N ASN A 156 -4.51 10.50 -1.97
CA ASN A 156 -5.00 10.55 -0.60
C ASN A 156 -5.51 9.20 -0.16
N GLN A 157 -6.17 8.37 -0.97
CA GLN A 157 -6.60 7.02 -0.57
C GLN A 157 -5.41 6.09 -0.38
N PHE A 158 -4.34 6.24 -1.15
CA PHE A 158 -3.09 5.49 -0.98
C PHE A 158 -2.36 5.90 0.30
N LEU A 159 -2.21 7.21 0.55
CA LEU A 159 -1.64 7.74 1.80
C LEU A 159 -2.55 7.49 3.00
N GLN A 160 -3.86 7.63 2.85
CA GLN A 160 -4.86 7.33 3.88
C GLN A 160 -4.91 5.82 4.10
N ALA A 161 -4.74 4.97 3.09
CA ALA A 161 -4.66 3.52 3.28
C ALA A 161 -3.36 3.11 3.96
N ILE A 162 -2.22 3.74 3.65
CA ILE A 162 -0.95 3.53 4.36
C ILE A 162 -1.02 4.03 5.81
N VAL A 163 -1.61 5.20 6.04
CA VAL A 163 -1.83 5.75 7.39
C VAL A 163 -2.86 4.93 8.15
N THR A 164 -3.99 4.56 7.54
CA THR A 164 -5.00 3.69 8.17
C THR A 164 -4.46 2.27 8.38
N LEU A 165 -3.55 1.77 7.53
CA LEU A 165 -2.83 0.54 7.78
C LEU A 165 -1.91 0.70 8.97
N HIS A 166 -1.04 1.71 8.98
CA HIS A 166 -0.14 1.99 10.11
C HIS A 166 -0.93 2.09 11.42
N ASP A 167 -2.02 2.86 11.42
CA ASP A 167 -2.92 3.03 12.56
C ASP A 167 -3.62 1.71 12.95
N ALA A 168 -3.98 0.84 11.98
CA ALA A 168 -4.60 -0.46 12.25
C ALA A 168 -3.60 -1.59 12.59
N ILE A 169 -2.30 -1.35 12.42
CA ILE A 169 -1.22 -2.34 12.58
C ILE A 169 -0.47 -2.13 13.88
N SER A 170 -0.46 -0.91 14.44
CA SER A 170 0.29 -0.60 15.66
C SER A 170 -0.24 -1.20 16.97
N GLU A 171 -1.22 -2.13 16.99
CA GLU A 171 -1.52 -3.01 18.14
C GLU A 171 -2.67 -4.03 17.84
N VAL A 172 -2.40 -5.06 17.04
CA VAL A 172 -3.00 -6.42 17.15
C VAL A 172 -1.91 -7.43 16.85
#